data_AF-A0A173L023-F1
#
_entry.id   AF-A0A173L023-F1
#
_cell.length_a   1.000
_cell.length_b   1.000
_cell.length_c   1.000
_cell.angle_alpha   90.00
_cell.angle_beta   90.00
_cell.angle_gamma   90.00
#
_symmetry.space_group_name_H-M   'P 1'
#
loop_
_entity.id
_entity.type
_entity.pdbx_description
1 polymer ?
#
loop_
_entity_poly.entity_id
_entity_poly.type
_entity_poly.pdbx_seq_one_letter_code
_entity_poly.pdbx_strand_id
1 'polypeptide(L)'
;MRFVYLHLVLFGAWVASNLNLIPEIAPFDPTFVILATWASVEAIFLSTFVLISQNRAAAAADKRADLDLQISLLAEHEITKLVQLNLELAQHLGLRKADDPVIADITRDVAPEAVLDEIEQQDRKPAS
;
A
#
# COMPACT_ATOMS: atom_id res chain seq x y z
N MET A 1 11.61 -8.28 -14.06
CA MET A 1 12.70 -8.04 -15.04
C MET A 1 12.91 -9.19 -16.04
N ARG A 2 13.00 -10.46 -15.63
CA ARG A 2 13.19 -11.60 -16.56
C ARG A 2 12.17 -11.63 -17.72
N PHE A 3 10.89 -11.41 -17.41
CA PHE A 3 9.82 -11.30 -18.40
C PHE A 3 10.10 -10.23 -19.47
N VAL A 4 10.54 -9.04 -19.04
CA VAL A 4 10.84 -7.91 -19.92
C VAL A 4 12.01 -8.23 -20.84
N TYR A 5 13.10 -8.80 -20.31
CA TYR A 5 14.25 -9.19 -21.13
C TYR A 5 13.89 -10.28 -22.15
N LEU A 6 13.04 -11.25 -21.76
CA LEU A 6 12.56 -12.28 -22.68
C LEU A 6 11.76 -11.67 -23.83
N HIS A 7 10.86 -10.72 -23.55
CA HIS A 7 10.09 -10.02 -24.58
C HIS A 7 10.98 -9.17 -25.48
N LEU A 8 11.96 -8.48 -24.89
CA LEU A 8 12.89 -7.64 -25.65
C LEU A 8 13.72 -8.48 -26.62
N VAL A 9 14.22 -9.64 -26.19
CA VAL A 9 14.94 -10.57 -27.06
C VAL A 9 14.02 -11.18 -28.11
N LEU A 10 12.80 -11.60 -27.73
CA LEU A 10 11.86 -12.25 -28.64
C LEU A 10 11.36 -11.29 -29.73
N PHE A 11 10.88 -10.11 -29.35
CA PHE A 11 10.45 -9.08 -30.30
C PHE A 11 11.62 -8.52 -31.10
N GLY A 12 12.79 -8.32 -30.47
CA GLY A 12 14.01 -7.90 -31.15
C GLY A 12 14.45 -8.90 -32.22
N ALA A 13 14.44 -10.20 -31.92
CA ALA A 13 14.75 -11.25 -32.88
C ALA A 13 13.72 -11.35 -34.01
N TRP A 14 12.43 -11.17 -33.70
CA TRP A 14 11.36 -11.15 -34.70
C TRP A 14 11.53 -9.98 -35.67
N VAL A 15 11.78 -8.78 -35.15
CA VAL A 15 12.01 -7.58 -35.96
C VAL A 15 13.28 -7.73 -36.81
N ALA A 16 14.38 -8.19 -36.22
CA ALA A 16 15.64 -8.37 -36.94
C ALA A 16 15.51 -9.37 -38.11
N SER A 17 14.77 -10.46 -37.90
CA SER A 17 14.53 -11.48 -38.93
C SER A 17 13.67 -10.96 -40.08
N ASN A 18 12.76 -10.02 -39.83
CA ASN A 18 11.85 -9.44 -40.84
C ASN A 18 12.40 -8.18 -41.54
N LEU A 19 13.50 -7.61 -41.05
CA LEU A 19 14.21 -6.47 -41.68
C LEU A 19 15.29 -6.90 -42.69
N ASN A 20 15.36 -8.19 -43.05
CA ASN A 20 16.43 -8.79 -43.86
C ASN A 20 17.84 -8.54 -43.31
N LEU A 21 17.98 -8.28 -41.99
CA LEU A 21 19.29 -8.17 -41.34
C LEU A 21 20.01 -9.53 -41.28
N ILE A 22 19.27 -10.63 -41.50
CA ILE A 22 19.78 -11.98 -41.58
C ILE A 22 19.58 -12.46 -43.03
N PRO A 23 20.65 -12.53 -43.85
CA PRO A 23 20.54 -12.81 -45.30
C PRO A 23 19.97 -14.20 -45.64
N GLU A 24 19.91 -15.13 -44.69
CA GLU A 24 19.38 -16.49 -44.89
C GLU A 24 17.88 -16.62 -44.61
N ILE A 25 17.22 -15.60 -44.05
CA ILE A 25 15.82 -15.67 -43.62
C ILE A 25 14.97 -14.75 -44.48
N ALA A 26 14.00 -15.32 -45.20
CA ALA A 26 13.00 -14.53 -45.92
C ALA A 26 12.03 -13.87 -44.91
N PRO A 27 11.69 -12.59 -45.09
CA PRO A 27 10.77 -11.89 -44.20
C PRO A 27 9.37 -12.54 -44.29
N PHE A 28 8.89 -13.05 -43.16
CA PHE A 28 7.67 -13.84 -43.05
C PHE A 28 6.48 -13.04 -42.48
N ASP A 29 6.75 -11.91 -41.82
CA ASP A 29 5.80 -10.92 -41.32
C ASP A 29 6.23 -9.51 -41.75
N PRO A 30 6.24 -9.18 -43.06
CA PRO A 30 6.82 -7.93 -43.58
C PRO A 30 6.08 -6.66 -43.11
N THR A 31 4.79 -6.81 -42.76
CA THR A 31 3.93 -5.70 -42.30
C THR A 31 3.83 -5.65 -40.77
N PHE A 32 4.45 -6.59 -40.04
CA PHE A 32 4.38 -6.75 -38.59
C PHE A 32 2.95 -6.93 -38.04
N VAL A 33 1.98 -7.27 -38.89
CA VAL A 33 0.57 -7.42 -38.47
C VAL A 33 0.41 -8.63 -37.56
N ILE A 34 1.15 -9.71 -37.81
CA ILE A 34 1.08 -10.92 -36.97
C ILE A 34 1.64 -10.60 -35.58
N LEU A 35 2.83 -9.98 -35.53
CA LEU A 35 3.46 -9.53 -34.29
C LEU A 35 2.54 -8.62 -33.48
N ALA A 36 1.99 -7.59 -34.12
CA ALA A 36 1.13 -6.60 -33.48
C ALA A 36 -0.16 -7.24 -32.93
N THR A 37 -0.78 -8.14 -33.71
CA THR A 37 -2.00 -8.83 -33.29
C THR A 37 -1.73 -9.70 -32.07
N TRP A 38 -0.67 -10.51 -32.10
CA TRP A 38 -0.32 -11.39 -30.98
C TRP A 38 0.05 -10.60 -29.72
N ALA A 39 0.90 -9.57 -29.85
CA ALA A 39 1.28 -8.70 -28.74
C ALA A 39 0.07 -7.96 -28.14
N SER A 40 -0.90 -7.54 -28.97
CA SER A 40 -2.12 -6.88 -28.48
C SER A 40 -2.99 -7.81 -27.63
N VAL A 41 -3.15 -9.07 -28.06
CA VAL A 41 -3.89 -10.08 -27.31
C VAL A 41 -3.19 -10.37 -25.99
N GLU A 42 -1.87 -10.59 -26.03
CA GLU A 42 -1.06 -10.82 -24.83
C GLU A 42 -1.15 -9.65 -23.84
N ALA A 43 -1.09 -8.41 -24.33
CA ALA A 43 -1.20 -7.22 -23.49
C ALA A 43 -2.54 -7.14 -22.72
N ILE A 44 -3.65 -7.54 -23.35
CA ILE A 44 -4.97 -7.59 -22.69
C ILE A 44 -4.95 -8.59 -21.53
N PHE A 45 -4.39 -9.79 -21.76
CA PHE A 45 -4.26 -10.81 -20.70
C PHE A 45 -3.38 -10.32 -19.55
N LEU A 46 -2.19 -9.80 -19.86
CA LEU A 46 -1.27 -9.26 -18.85
C LEU A 46 -1.90 -8.13 -18.04
N SER A 47 -2.55 -7.18 -18.71
CA SER A 47 -3.26 -6.08 -18.05
C SER A 47 -4.34 -6.61 -17.11
N THR A 48 -5.13 -7.57 -17.55
CA THR A 48 -6.17 -8.20 -16.72
C THR A 48 -5.58 -8.92 -15.51
N PHE A 49 -4.51 -9.71 -15.69
CA PHE A 49 -3.84 -10.38 -14.57
C PHE A 49 -3.23 -9.39 -13.58
N VAL A 50 -2.61 -8.31 -14.08
CA VAL A 50 -2.06 -7.23 -13.26
C VAL A 50 -3.18 -6.56 -12.48
N LEU A 51 -4.28 -6.18 -13.11
CA LEU A 51 -5.44 -5.57 -12.45
C LEU A 51 -6.04 -6.48 -11.37
N ILE A 52 -6.20 -7.77 -11.65
CA ILE A 52 -6.68 -8.75 -10.65
C ILE A 52 -5.71 -8.84 -9.47
N SER A 53 -4.41 -8.87 -9.74
CA SER A 53 -3.39 -8.93 -8.70
C SER A 53 -3.33 -7.65 -7.87
N GLN A 54 -3.44 -6.49 -8.51
CA GLN A 54 -3.49 -5.19 -7.87
C GLN A 54 -4.74 -5.06 -7.00
N ASN A 55 -5.92 -5.44 -7.50
CA ASN A 55 -7.16 -5.38 -6.74
C ASN A 55 -7.11 -6.27 -5.48
N ARG A 56 -6.54 -7.48 -5.61
CA ARG A 56 -6.33 -8.37 -4.46
C ARG A 56 -5.33 -7.80 -3.45
N ALA A 57 -4.25 -7.18 -3.91
CA ALA A 57 -3.27 -6.55 -3.05
C ALA A 57 -3.85 -5.33 -2.33
N ALA A 58 -4.64 -4.51 -3.02
CA ALA A 58 -5.36 -3.37 -2.45
C ALA A 58 -6.33 -3.83 -1.35
N ALA A 59 -7.19 -4.81 -1.64
CA ALA A 59 -8.11 -5.36 -0.64
C ALA A 59 -7.40 -5.98 0.58
N ALA A 60 -6.19 -6.53 0.39
CA ALA A 60 -5.38 -7.03 1.49
C ALA A 60 -4.71 -5.89 2.29
N ALA A 61 -4.33 -4.80 1.63
CA ALA A 61 -3.77 -3.60 2.27
C ALA A 61 -4.84 -2.89 3.12
N ASP A 62 -6.06 -2.72 2.60
CA ASP A 62 -7.18 -2.09 3.32
C ASP A 62 -7.50 -2.84 4.62
N LYS A 63 -7.55 -4.19 4.56
CA LYS A 63 -7.76 -5.02 5.76
C LYS A 63 -6.65 -4.88 6.78
N ARG A 64 -5.39 -4.73 6.34
CA ARG A 64 -4.26 -4.51 7.25
C ARG A 64 -4.35 -3.15 7.91
N ALA A 65 -4.71 -2.11 7.15
CA ALA A 65 -4.89 -0.76 7.69
C ALA A 65 -5.97 -0.70 8.77
N ASP A 66 -7.11 -1.36 8.56
CA ASP A 66 -8.18 -1.47 9.56
C ASP A 66 -7.70 -2.19 10.85
N LEU A 67 -6.99 -3.32 10.69
CA LEU A 67 -6.40 -4.03 11.83
C LEU A 67 -5.35 -3.19 12.57
N ASP A 68 -4.47 -2.50 11.84
CA ASP A 68 -3.43 -1.65 12.41
C ASP A 68 -4.05 -0.48 13.19
N LEU A 69 -5.15 0.09 12.69
CA LEU A 69 -5.92 1.11 13.42
C LEU A 69 -6.48 0.52 14.71
N GLN A 70 -7.18 -0.62 14.65
CA GLN A 70 -7.76 -1.26 15.84
C GLN A 70 -6.70 -1.62 16.89
N ILE A 71 -5.54 -2.14 16.46
CA ILE A 71 -4.42 -2.43 17.36
C ILE A 71 -3.90 -1.14 17.99
N SER A 72 -3.81 -0.05 17.23
CA SER A 72 -3.36 1.25 17.75
C SER A 72 -4.33 1.81 18.79
N LEU A 73 -5.64 1.73 18.55
CA LEU A 73 -6.66 2.18 19.51
C LEU A 73 -6.64 1.35 20.79
N LEU A 74 -6.53 0.03 20.65
CA LEU A 74 -6.42 -0.87 21.80
C LEU A 74 -5.14 -0.59 22.60
N ALA A 75 -4.01 -0.40 21.92
CA ALA A 75 -2.75 -0.08 22.55
C ALA A 75 -2.82 1.27 23.29
N GLU A 76 -3.43 2.30 22.70
CA GLU A 76 -3.65 3.59 23.34
C GLU A 76 -4.48 3.45 24.63
N HIS A 77 -5.59 2.70 24.57
CA HIS A 77 -6.41 2.43 25.75
C HIS A 77 -5.64 1.67 26.85
N GLU A 78 -4.89 0.63 26.47
CA GLU A 78 -4.08 -0.16 27.40
C GLU A 78 -2.95 0.69 28.02
N ILE A 79 -2.28 1.54 27.24
CA ILE A 79 -1.24 2.45 27.71
C ILE A 79 -1.83 3.44 28.71
N THR A 80 -2.98 4.06 28.40
CA THR A 80 -3.66 4.99 29.32
C THR A 80 -4.01 4.31 30.64
N LYS A 81 -4.50 3.06 30.59
CA LYS A 81 -4.79 2.28 31.79
C LYS A 81 -3.52 1.96 32.59
N LEU A 82 -2.41 1.62 31.92
CA LEU A 82 -1.12 1.42 32.58
C LEU A 82 -0.59 2.70 33.24
N VAL A 83 -0.81 3.88 32.63
CA VAL A 83 -0.47 5.18 33.24
C VAL A 83 -1.32 5.41 34.50
N GLN A 84 -2.63 5.18 34.44
CA GLN A 84 -3.52 5.31 35.60
C GLN A 84 -3.08 4.41 36.76
N LEU A 85 -2.79 3.12 36.47
CA LEU A 85 -2.31 2.17 37.48
C LEU A 85 -0.95 2.59 38.09
N ASN A 86 -0.03 3.11 37.27
CA ASN A 86 1.25 3.65 37.78
C ASN A 86 1.04 4.87 38.68
N LEU A 87 0.10 5.75 38.33
CA LEU A 87 -0.23 6.92 39.13
C LEU A 87 -0.84 6.55 40.49
N GLU A 88 -1.69 5.52 40.53
CA GLU A 88 -2.22 4.94 41.77
C GLU A 88 -1.12 4.32 42.63
N LEU A 89 -0.18 3.58 42.02
CA LEU A 89 0.96 3.00 42.72
C LEU A 89 1.89 4.07 43.31
N ALA A 90 2.21 5.12 42.53
CA ALA A 90 3.04 6.24 42.99
C ALA A 90 2.40 6.99 44.17
N GLN A 91 1.07 7.13 44.17
CA GLN A 91 0.32 7.66 45.31
C GLN A 91 0.47 6.76 46.54
N HIS A 92 0.28 5.46 46.37
CA HIS A 92 0.37 4.50 47.48
C HIS A 92 1.77 4.46 48.11
N LEU A 93 2.82 4.62 47.30
CA LEU A 93 4.22 4.68 47.75
C LEU A 93 4.64 6.05 48.32
N GLY A 94 3.74 7.04 48.34
CA GLY A 94 4.02 8.39 48.87
C GLY A 94 5.01 9.20 48.01
N LEU A 95 5.21 8.81 46.74
CA LEU A 95 6.18 9.43 45.82
C LEU A 95 5.61 10.65 45.07
N ARG A 96 4.35 11.03 45.35
CA ARG A 96 3.65 12.07 44.60
C ARG A 96 4.15 13.46 44.97
N LYS A 97 4.96 14.06 44.07
CA LYS A 97 5.00 15.53 43.94
C LYS A 97 3.66 15.95 43.31
N ALA A 98 2.81 16.60 44.09
CA ALA A 98 1.60 17.23 43.59
C ALA A 98 1.98 18.24 42.48
N ASP A 99 1.23 18.25 41.38
CA ASP A 99 1.35 19.17 40.23
C ASP A 99 2.53 18.95 39.27
N ASP A 100 2.67 17.74 38.71
CA ASP A 100 3.36 17.62 37.41
C ASP A 100 2.33 17.81 36.27
N PRO A 101 2.32 18.97 35.58
CA PRO A 101 1.36 19.25 34.52
C PRO A 101 1.44 18.27 33.35
N VAL A 102 2.56 17.55 33.19
CA VAL A 102 2.74 16.54 32.14
C VAL A 102 1.88 15.29 32.41
N ILE A 103 1.69 14.90 33.68
CA ILE A 103 0.88 13.73 34.05
C ILE A 103 -0.61 13.99 33.82
N ALA A 104 -1.07 15.22 34.08
CA ALA A 104 -2.47 15.60 33.88
C ALA A 104 -2.88 15.56 32.39
N ASP A 105 -1.94 15.87 31.49
CA ASP A 105 -2.18 15.88 30.05
C ASP A 105 -2.19 14.46 29.46
N ILE A 106 -1.31 13.55 29.94
CA ILE A 106 -1.27 12.13 29.52
C ILE A 106 -2.51 11.35 30.00
N THR A 107 -3.10 11.73 31.13
CA THR A 107 -4.30 11.04 31.67
C THR A 107 -5.59 11.51 31.00
N ARG A 108 -5.52 12.58 30.18
CA ARG A 108 -6.67 13.05 29.41
C ARG A 108 -6.90 12.08 28.27
N ASP A 109 -7.95 11.27 28.42
CA ASP A 109 -8.42 10.30 27.43
C ASP A 109 -8.51 10.98 26.06
N VAL A 110 -7.56 10.70 25.17
CA VAL A 110 -7.67 11.10 23.76
C VAL A 110 -8.61 10.07 23.16
N ALA A 111 -9.90 10.38 23.14
CA ALA A 111 -10.90 9.50 22.54
C ALA A 111 -10.53 9.28 21.06
N PRO A 112 -10.09 8.08 20.66
CA PRO A 112 -9.56 7.92 19.31
C PRO A 112 -10.64 8.08 18.25
N GLU A 113 -11.90 7.87 18.62
CA GLU A 113 -13.07 8.19 17.80
C GLU A 113 -13.12 9.68 17.45
N ALA A 114 -12.76 10.58 18.38
CA ALA A 114 -12.74 12.01 18.13
C ALA A 114 -11.61 12.44 17.18
N VAL A 115 -10.49 11.70 17.15
CA VAL A 115 -9.40 11.92 16.20
C VAL A 115 -9.79 11.42 14.80
N LEU A 116 -10.45 10.26 14.71
CA LEU A 116 -10.97 9.72 13.46
C LEU A 116 -12.06 10.63 12.85
N ASP A 117 -12.98 11.13 13.67
CA ASP A 117 -14.03 12.07 13.26
C ASP A 117 -13.46 13.40 12.72
N GLU A 118 -12.35 13.88 13.28
CA GLU A 118 -11.66 15.09 12.81
C GLU A 118 -10.94 14.85 11.46
N ILE A 119 -10.31 13.69 11.28
CA ILE A 119 -9.66 13.31 10.01
C ILE A 119 -10.70 13.17 8.89
N GLU A 120 -11.83 12.51 9.15
CA GLU A 120 -12.93 12.40 8.17
C GLU A 120 -13.51 13.79 7.81
N GLN A 121 -13.60 14.72 8.76
CA GLN A 121 -14.07 16.08 8.49
C GLN A 121 -13.10 16.90 7.64
N GLN A 122 -11.80 16.71 7.82
CA GLN A 122 -10.77 17.37 7.01
C GLN A 122 -10.74 16.83 5.58
N ASP A 123 -10.87 15.52 5.38
CA ASP A 123 -10.92 14.91 4.05
C ASP A 123 -12.20 15.30 3.26
N ARG A 124 -13.27 15.66 3.96
CA ARG A 124 -14.55 16.04 3.34
C ARG A 124 -14.64 17.52 2.95
N LYS A 125 -13.69 18.36 3.37
CA LYS A 125 -13.60 19.76 2.92
C LYS A 125 -12.80 19.78 1.61
N PRO A 126 -13.42 19.96 0.42
CA PRO A 126 -12.64 20.21 -0.78
C PRO A 126 -11.87 21.52 -0.53
N ALA A 127 -10.58 21.50 -0.81
CA ALA A 127 -9.71 22.67 -0.72
C ALA A 127 -10.39 23.86 -1.40
N SER A 128 -10.79 24.85 -0.59
CA SER A 128 -11.29 26.15 -1.05
C SER A 128 -10.14 27.05 -1.47
#